data_AF-A0A1R1XV62-F1
#
_entry.id   AF-A0A1R1XV62-F1
#
_cell.length_a   1.000
_cell.length_b   1.000
_cell.length_c   1.000
_cell.angle_alpha   90.00
_cell.angle_beta   90.00
_cell.angle_gamma   90.00
#
_symmetry.space_group_name_H-M   'P 1'
#
loop_
_entity.id
_entity.type
_entity.pdbx_description
1 polymer ?
#
loop_
_entity_poly.entity_id
_entity_poly.type
_entity_poly.pdbx_seq_one_letter_code
_entity_poly.pdbx_strand_id
1 'polypeptide(L)'
;MYVYVGRESQSTGESYCPDCTKAIPIIAKALDSFGARYTLLKVPVDGPQDTNSETYAFRKRRDTNLTAVPTLIAYNSQGITGRLVESQLLNYNNIIRFLSSHFQ
;
A
#
# COMPACT_ATOMS: atom_id res chain seq x y z
N MET A 1 -4.13 9.05 7.24
CA MET A 1 -2.78 8.53 6.93
C MET A 1 -2.95 7.39 5.93
N TYR A 2 -1.98 7.18 5.04
CA TYR A 2 -1.99 6.04 4.12
C TYR A 2 -0.78 5.15 4.35
N VAL A 3 -0.96 3.84 4.21
CA VAL A 3 0.11 2.84 4.29
C VAL A 3 0.20 2.11 2.96
N TYR A 4 1.36 2.17 2.32
CA TYR A 4 1.68 1.41 1.13
C TYR A 4 2.49 0.19 1.51
N VAL A 5 1.96 -0.99 1.19
CA VAL A 5 2.62 -2.27 1.40
C VAL A 5 3.08 -2.81 0.05
N GLY A 6 4.38 -3.02 -0.09
CA GLY A 6 5.00 -3.43 -1.34
C GLY A 6 6.20 -4.32 -1.09
N ARG A 7 6.96 -4.63 -2.15
CA ARG A 7 8.22 -5.37 -2.04
C ARG A 7 9.36 -4.50 -2.53
N GLU A 8 10.32 -4.24 -1.66
CA GLU A 8 11.50 -3.42 -1.97
C GLU A 8 12.75 -4.17 -1.51
N SER A 9 13.82 -4.08 -2.30
CA SER A 9 15.14 -4.59 -1.93
C SER A 9 15.70 -3.76 -0.78
N GLN A 10 16.12 -4.41 0.30
CA GLN A 10 16.75 -3.70 1.42
C GLN A 10 18.10 -3.07 1.06
N SER A 11 18.81 -3.62 0.07
CA SER A 11 20.13 -3.13 -0.34
C SER A 11 20.06 -1.95 -1.30
N THR A 12 19.02 -1.87 -2.14
CA THR A 12 18.90 -0.83 -3.18
C THR A 12 17.72 0.12 -2.96
N GLY A 13 16.75 -0.24 -2.12
CA GLY A 13 15.47 0.46 -1.98
C GLY A 13 14.53 0.31 -3.17
N GLU A 14 14.92 -0.48 -4.18
CA GLU A 14 14.14 -0.63 -5.41
C GLU A 14 13.08 -1.73 -5.30
N SER A 15 11.90 -1.48 -5.89
CA SER A 15 10.84 -2.47 -5.95
C SER A 15 11.16 -3.59 -6.94
N TYR A 16 11.19 -4.83 -6.46
CA TYR A 16 11.38 -6.03 -7.30
C TYR A 16 10.05 -6.74 -7.64
N CYS A 17 8.91 -6.21 -7.18
CA CYS A 17 7.59 -6.70 -7.57
C CYS A 17 7.09 -5.93 -8.81
N PRO A 18 6.81 -6.61 -9.95
CA PRO A 18 6.41 -5.94 -11.18
C PRO A 18 5.19 -5.02 -11.03
N ASP A 19 4.18 -5.45 -10.27
CA ASP A 19 2.97 -4.66 -10.04
C ASP A 19 3.20 -3.49 -9.08
N CYS A 20 4.10 -3.65 -8.10
CA CYS A 20 4.52 -2.56 -7.23
C CYS A 20 5.21 -1.44 -8.05
N THR A 21 6.13 -1.82 -8.95
CA THR A 21 6.86 -0.88 -9.81
C THR A 21 5.92 -0.10 -10.74
N LYS A 22 4.84 -0.73 -11.22
CA LYS A 22 3.80 -0.04 -12.02
C LYS A 22 2.89 0.85 -11.18
N ALA A 23 2.54 0.42 -9.96
CA ALA A 23 1.59 1.12 -9.10
C ALA A 23 2.17 2.40 -8.47
N ILE A 24 3.43 2.37 -8.01
CA ILE A 24 4.07 3.51 -7.33
C ILE A 24 3.94 4.85 -8.08
N PRO A 25 4.29 4.96 -9.38
CA PRO A 25 4.18 6.25 -10.07
C PRO A 25 2.73 6.73 -10.21
N ILE A 26 1.76 5.81 -10.29
CA ILE A 26 0.32 6.16 -10.37
C ILE A 26 -0.18 6.66 -9.01
N ILE A 27 0.22 6.00 -7.92
CA ILE A 27 -0.09 6.41 -6.54
C ILE A 27 0.52 7.77 -6.25
N ALA A 28 1.80 7.98 -6.59
CA ALA A 28 2.48 9.26 -6.39
C ALA A 28 1.74 10.39 -7.15
N LYS A 29 1.44 10.19 -8.43
CA LYS A 29 0.68 11.16 -9.22
C LYS A 29 -0.69 11.47 -8.62
N ALA A 30 -1.40 10.46 -8.12
CA ALA A 30 -2.70 10.64 -7.50
C ALA A 30 -2.62 11.43 -6.18
N LEU A 31 -1.63 11.12 -5.35
CA LEU A 31 -1.36 11.84 -4.10
C LEU A 31 -0.97 13.31 -4.34
N ASP A 32 -0.13 13.57 -5.34
CA ASP A 32 0.25 14.92 -5.75
C ASP A 32 -0.96 15.72 -6.25
N SER A 33 -1.82 15.08 -7.05
CA SER A 33 -3.03 15.70 -7.59
C SER A 33 -4.13 15.90 -6.55
N PHE A 34 -4.12 15.11 -5.47
CA PHE A 34 -5.12 15.20 -4.40
C PHE A 34 -4.99 16.50 -3.60
N GLY A 35 -3.81 17.12 -3.59
CA GLY A 35 -3.61 18.49 -3.08
C GLY A 35 -3.79 18.67 -1.56
N ALA A 36 -4.01 17.58 -0.82
CA ALA A 36 -4.18 17.61 0.62
C ALA A 36 -2.93 17.11 1.37
N ARG A 37 -2.79 17.50 2.65
CA ARG A 37 -1.71 16.98 3.50
C ARG A 37 -1.96 15.50 3.79
N TYR A 38 -1.03 14.66 3.36
CA TYR A 38 -1.03 13.24 3.66
C TYR A 38 0.29 12.81 4.29
N THR A 39 0.25 11.68 4.98
CA THR A 39 1.45 10.92 5.36
C THR A 39 1.33 9.56 4.70
N LEU A 40 2.34 9.20 3.91
CA LEU A 40 2.46 7.89 3.29
C LEU A 40 3.56 7.08 3.99
N LEU A 41 3.17 6.03 4.71
CA LEU A 41 4.11 5.06 5.28
C LEU A 41 4.35 3.95 4.26
N LYS A 42 5.59 3.76 3.83
CA LYS A 42 5.98 2.60 3.01
C LYS A 42 6.42 1.45 3.90
N VAL A 43 5.88 0.26 3.67
CA VAL A 43 6.15 -0.95 4.43
C VAL A 43 6.57 -2.06 3.45
N PRO A 44 7.87 -2.27 3.25
CA PRO A 44 8.38 -3.41 2.51
C PRO A 44 8.03 -4.72 3.24
N VAL A 45 7.57 -5.73 2.50
CA VAL A 45 7.28 -7.06 3.02
C VAL A 45 7.88 -8.15 2.15
N ASP A 46 8.17 -9.29 2.76
CA ASP A 46 8.72 -10.44 2.07
C ASP A 46 7.64 -11.22 1.29
N GLY A 47 8.09 -12.25 0.58
CA GLY A 47 7.21 -13.15 -0.16
C GLY A 47 6.23 -13.88 0.76
N PRO A 48 5.02 -14.24 0.29
CA PRO A 48 4.07 -15.05 1.08
C PRO A 48 4.64 -16.43 1.46
N GLN A 49 5.69 -16.88 0.76
CA GLN A 49 6.35 -18.16 0.98
C GLN A 49 7.30 -18.12 2.19
N ASP A 50 7.80 -16.93 2.57
CA ASP A 50 8.74 -16.73 3.68
C ASP A 50 8.00 -16.66 5.01
N THR A 51 7.47 -17.79 5.46
CA THR A 51 6.67 -17.88 6.70
C THR A 51 7.45 -17.58 7.98
N ASN A 52 8.78 -17.62 7.94
CA ASN A 52 9.68 -17.26 9.04
C ASN A 52 10.03 -15.75 9.07
N SER A 53 9.63 -14.98 8.06
CA SER A 53 9.84 -13.53 8.04
C SER A 53 9.01 -12.85 9.12
N GLU A 54 9.56 -11.84 9.79
CA GLU A 54 8.81 -10.98 10.71
C GLU A 54 7.61 -10.30 10.01
N THR A 55 7.75 -10.00 8.71
CA THR A 55 6.69 -9.37 7.92
C THR A 55 5.54 -10.32 7.61
N TYR A 56 5.72 -11.64 7.80
CA TYR A 56 4.64 -12.61 7.68
C TYR A 56 3.52 -12.36 8.70
N ALA A 57 3.81 -11.70 9.82
CA ALA A 57 2.82 -11.27 10.81
C ALA A 57 1.69 -10.42 10.20
N PHE A 58 1.97 -9.59 9.20
CA PHE A 58 0.95 -8.77 8.52
C PHE A 58 -0.13 -9.61 7.82
N ARG A 59 0.18 -10.86 7.47
CA ARG A 59 -0.77 -11.81 6.86
C ARG A 59 -1.62 -12.53 7.90
N LYS A 60 -1.15 -12.60 9.16
CA LYS A 60 -1.82 -13.34 10.25
C LYS A 60 -2.65 -12.46 11.16
N ARG A 61 -2.27 -11.19 11.32
CA ARG A 61 -3.05 -10.26 12.13
C ARG A 61 -4.42 -10.00 11.50
N ARG A 62 -5.46 -9.99 12.33
CA ARG A 62 -6.86 -9.81 11.89
C ARG A 62 -7.14 -8.45 11.28
N ASP A 63 -6.48 -7.41 11.77
CA ASP A 63 -6.65 -6.04 11.29
C ASP A 63 -6.06 -5.87 9.88
N THR A 64 -4.78 -6.20 9.71
CA THR A 64 -4.09 -6.04 8.43
C THR A 64 -4.49 -7.08 7.40
N ASN A 65 -4.55 -8.36 7.80
CA ASN A 65 -4.88 -9.52 6.96
C ASN A 65 -4.35 -9.39 5.52
N LEU A 66 -3.04 -9.16 5.39
CA LEU A 66 -2.41 -8.86 4.11
C LEU A 66 -2.48 -10.07 3.17
N THR A 67 -3.36 -10.00 2.17
CA THR A 67 -3.53 -11.07 1.19
C THR A 67 -2.57 -10.91 0.01
N ALA A 68 -2.35 -9.69 -0.46
CA ALA A 68 -1.60 -9.42 -1.69
C ALA A 68 -0.74 -8.15 -1.61
N VAL A 69 0.16 -7.99 -2.59
CA VAL A 69 0.98 -6.80 -2.80
C VAL A 69 0.97 -6.42 -4.28
N PRO A 70 0.98 -5.13 -4.65
CA PRO A 70 0.91 -3.97 -3.75
C PRO A 70 -0.45 -3.83 -3.05
N THR A 71 -0.47 -3.22 -1.87
CA THR A 71 -1.70 -2.83 -1.16
C THR A 71 -1.56 -1.40 -0.65
N LEU A 72 -2.58 -0.57 -0.85
CA LEU A 72 -2.69 0.77 -0.24
C LEU A 72 -3.81 0.75 0.79
N ILE A 73 -3.50 1.15 2.02
CA ILE A 73 -4.42 1.13 3.16
C ILE A 73 -4.68 2.56 3.62
N ALA A 74 -5.95 2.89 3.88
CA ALA A 74 -6.31 4.11 4.59
C ALA A 74 -6.42 3.82 6.08
N TYR A 75 -5.78 4.66 6.90
CA TYR A 75 -5.68 4.48 8.34
C TYR A 75 -6.00 5.79 9.07
N ASN A 76 -6.85 5.71 10.10
CA ASN A 76 -7.20 6.81 10.99
C ASN A 76 -7.20 6.35 12.47
N SER A 77 -7.71 7.18 13.38
CA SER A 77 -7.77 6.89 14.82
C SER A 77 -8.63 5.66 15.18
N GLN A 78 -9.50 5.20 14.29
CA GLN A 78 -10.32 4.01 14.46
C GLN A 78 -9.69 2.75 13.83
N GLY A 79 -8.53 2.89 13.19
CA GLY A 79 -7.80 1.81 12.53
C GLY A 79 -7.88 1.88 11.00
N ILE A 80 -7.91 0.71 10.37
CA ILE A 80 -8.00 0.58 8.91
C ILE A 80 -9.43 0.88 8.45
N THR A 81 -9.59 1.88 7.60
CA THR A 81 -10.91 2.29 7.06
C THR A 81 -11.16 1.82 5.64
N GLY A 82 -10.11 1.44 4.91
CA GLY A 82 -10.23 0.99 3.53
C GLY A 82 -8.91 0.46 2.98
N ARG A 83 -8.99 -0.27 1.86
CA ARG A 83 -7.84 -0.82 1.16
C ARG A 83 -8.07 -0.95 -0.36
N LEU A 84 -7.03 -0.71 -1.13
CA LEU A 84 -6.92 -1.07 -2.56
C LEU A 84 -5.79 -2.09 -2.73
N VAL A 85 -6.00 -3.10 -3.57
CA VAL A 85 -5.05 -4.20 -3.79
C VAL A 85 -4.70 -4.37 -5.27
N GLU A 86 -3.44 -4.74 -5.55
CA GLU A 86 -2.95 -5.21 -6.84
C GLU A 86 -3.38 -4.32 -8.02
N SER A 87 -4.14 -4.87 -8.96
CA SER A 87 -4.59 -4.20 -10.19
C SER A 87 -5.48 -2.98 -9.93
N GLN A 88 -6.13 -2.89 -8.76
CA GLN A 88 -6.90 -1.71 -8.39
C GLN A 88 -6.02 -0.46 -8.30
N LEU A 89 -4.74 -0.63 -7.95
CA LEU A 89 -3.74 0.43 -7.88
C LEU A 89 -3.13 0.80 -9.25
N LEU A 90 -3.49 0.08 -10.31
CA LEU A 90 -3.11 0.42 -11.68
C LEU A 90 -4.11 1.38 -12.34
N ASN A 91 -5.20 1.72 -11.66
CA ASN A 91 -6.20 2.65 -12.13
C ASN A 91 -6.17 3.94 -11.31
N TYR A 92 -5.72 5.03 -11.93
CA TYR A 92 -5.63 6.35 -11.31
C TYR A 92 -6.96 6.81 -10.68
N ASN A 93 -8.09 6.60 -11.36
CA ASN A 93 -9.39 7.04 -10.87
C ASN A 93 -9.85 6.24 -9.64
N ASN A 94 -9.48 4.97 -9.54
CA ASN A 94 -9.75 4.18 -8.33
C ASN A 94 -8.99 4.76 -7.13
N ILE A 95 -7.73 5.13 -7.33
CA ILE A 95 -6.91 5.72 -6.28
C ILE A 95 -7.47 7.08 -5.86
N ILE A 96 -7.80 7.97 -6.79
CA ILE A 96 -8.40 9.27 -6.45
C ILE A 96 -9.71 9.12 -5.66
N ARG A 97 -10.61 8.23 -6.10
CA ARG A 97 -11.87 7.98 -5.37
C ARG A 97 -11.61 7.47 -3.96
N PHE A 98 -10.66 6.55 -3.81
CA PHE A 98 -10.26 6.02 -2.52
C PHE A 98 -9.65 7.08 -1.61
N LEU A 99 -8.78 7.94 -2.14
CA LEU A 99 -8.21 9.06 -1.38
C LEU A 99 -9.34 9.98 -0.91
N SER A 100 -10.25 10.39 -1.80
CA SER A 100 -11.37 11.27 -1.46
C SER A 100 -12.35 10.68 -0.45
N SER A 101 -12.64 9.37 -0.50
CA SER A 101 -13.60 8.75 0.42
C SER A 101 -13.05 8.45 1.81
N HIS A 102 -11.72 8.44 1.95
CA HIS A 102 -11.03 8.12 3.21
C HIS A 102 -10.16 9.27 3.73
N PHE A 103 -10.21 10.42 3.06
CA PHE A 103 -9.66 11.66 3.58
C PHE A 103 -10.62 12.24 4.62
N GLN A 104 -10.07 12.62 5.78
CA GLN A 104 -10.79 13.25 6.88
C GLN A 104 -10.26 14.66 7.09
#